data_AF-A0A1Y3W3W4-F1
#
_entry.id   AF-A0A1Y3W3W4-F1
#
_cell.length_a   1.000
_cell.length_b   1.000
_cell.length_c   1.000
_cell.angle_alpha   90.00
_cell.angle_beta   90.00
_cell.angle_gamma   90.00
#
_symmetry.space_group_name_H-M   'P 1'
#
loop_
_entity.id
_entity.type
_entity.pdbx_description
1 polymer ?
#
loop_
_entity_poly.entity_id
_entity_poly.type
_entity_poly.pdbx_seq_one_letter_code
_entity_poly.pdbx_strand_id
1 'polypeptide(L)'
;MQLIYETLRSLGLTSKYQGYQQLAEATKIVLENDNLMLNVTKNIYPEVAFRMKVTPQSVERNIRTAIEVCWRQSGPEGFSKIAGCNITRIPTNAEFIDMFAFYIKTHS
;
A
#
# COMPACT_ATOMS: atom_id res chain seq x y z
N MET A 1 10.68 2.04 -9.12
CA MET A 1 9.74 0.92 -9.36
C MET A 1 10.17 -0.40 -8.72
N GLN A 2 11.42 -0.83 -8.88
CA GLN A 2 11.93 -2.07 -8.26
C GLN A 2 11.78 -2.07 -6.72
N LEU A 3 12.10 -0.94 -6.08
CA LEU A 3 12.01 -0.76 -4.63
C LEU A 3 10.60 -1.02 -4.04
N ILE A 4 9.52 -0.68 -4.76
CA ILE A 4 8.14 -0.94 -4.31
C ILE A 4 7.94 -2.43 -4.09
N TYR A 5 8.30 -3.24 -5.09
CA TYR A 5 8.10 -4.67 -5.05
C TYR A 5 9.05 -5.36 -4.06
N GLU A 6 10.29 -4.90 -3.94
CA GLU A 6 11.25 -5.39 -2.94
C GLU A 6 10.77 -5.11 -1.51
N THR A 7 10.27 -3.89 -1.25
CA THR A 7 9.74 -3.52 0.07
C THR A 7 8.50 -4.34 0.41
N LEU A 8 7.54 -4.49 -0.52
CA LEU A 8 6.36 -5.36 -0.32
C LEU A 8 6.77 -6.82 -0.02
N ARG A 9 7.78 -7.35 -0.73
CA ARG A 9 8.30 -8.70 -0.46
C ARG A 9 8.98 -8.79 0.91
N SER A 10 9.70 -7.77 1.32
CA SER A 10 10.34 -7.72 2.65
C SER A 10 9.33 -7.72 3.79
N LEU A 11 8.11 -7.21 3.54
CA LEU A 11 6.96 -7.30 4.46
C LEU A 11 6.22 -8.64 4.41
N GLY A 12 6.64 -9.58 3.56
CA GLY A 12 6.00 -10.88 3.39
C GLY A 12 4.83 -10.90 2.39
N LEU A 13 4.60 -9.82 1.64
CA LEU A 13 3.60 -9.79 0.58
C LEU A 13 4.20 -10.28 -0.75
N THR A 14 3.53 -11.24 -1.38
CA THR A 14 3.96 -11.84 -2.65
C THR A 14 2.87 -11.70 -3.70
N SER A 15 3.21 -11.97 -4.96
CA SER A 15 2.29 -11.87 -6.11
C SER A 15 1.09 -12.81 -6.07
N LYS A 16 1.03 -13.77 -5.12
CA LYS A 16 -0.15 -14.62 -4.91
C LYS A 16 -1.37 -13.84 -4.41
N TYR A 17 -1.15 -12.67 -3.81
CA TYR A 17 -2.23 -11.79 -3.34
C TYR A 17 -2.54 -10.73 -4.40
N GLN A 18 -3.81 -10.58 -4.77
CA GLN A 18 -4.27 -9.53 -5.70
C GLN A 18 -3.89 -8.11 -5.22
N GLY A 19 -3.91 -7.91 -3.89
CA GLY A 19 -3.48 -6.66 -3.25
C GLY A 19 -2.01 -6.30 -3.49
N TYR A 20 -1.15 -7.23 -3.90
CA TYR A 20 0.26 -6.95 -4.20
C TYR A 20 0.41 -5.99 -5.38
N GLN A 21 -0.27 -6.28 -6.50
CA GLN A 21 -0.22 -5.41 -7.68
C GLN A 21 -1.03 -4.12 -7.44
N GLN A 22 -2.15 -4.22 -6.73
CA GLN A 22 -3.00 -3.05 -6.43
C GLN A 22 -2.33 -2.06 -5.48
N LEU A 23 -1.62 -2.53 -4.44
CA LEU A 23 -0.81 -1.66 -3.57
C LEU A 23 0.33 -1.00 -4.34
N ALA A 24 1.02 -1.74 -5.20
CA ALA A 24 2.08 -1.19 -6.01
C ALA A 24 1.57 -0.08 -6.93
N GLU A 25 0.42 -0.29 -7.57
CA GLU A 25 -0.20 0.71 -8.44
C GLU A 25 -0.74 1.92 -7.67
N ALA A 26 -1.42 1.69 -6.53
CA ALA A 26 -1.84 2.77 -5.64
C ALA A 26 -0.66 3.64 -5.19
N THR A 27 0.46 3.02 -4.86
CA THR A 27 1.69 3.73 -4.44
C THR A 27 2.24 4.60 -5.57
N LYS A 28 2.30 4.08 -6.81
CA LYS A 28 2.78 4.87 -7.96
C LYS A 28 1.90 6.09 -8.21
N ILE A 29 0.58 5.93 -8.16
CA ILE A 29 -0.39 7.04 -8.35
C ILE A 29 -0.15 8.15 -7.32
N VAL A 30 0.15 7.78 -6.08
CA VAL A 30 0.45 8.73 -5.00
C VAL A 30 1.76 9.44 -5.27
N LEU A 31 2.82 8.69 -5.61
CA LEU A 31 4.13 9.27 -5.94
C LEU A 31 4.08 10.22 -7.15
N GLU A 32 3.16 9.98 -8.09
CA GLU A 32 2.89 10.88 -9.23
C GLU A 32 2.13 12.15 -8.80
N ASN A 33 1.20 12.03 -7.84
CA ASN A 33 0.40 13.15 -7.35
C ASN A 33 -0.06 12.96 -5.90
N ASP A 34 0.72 13.49 -4.96
CA ASP A 34 0.48 13.39 -3.52
C ASP A 34 -0.90 13.94 -3.09
N ASN A 35 -1.50 14.88 -3.84
CA ASN A 35 -2.81 15.47 -3.51
C ASN A 35 -3.97 14.46 -3.53
N LEU A 36 -3.79 13.30 -4.17
CA LEU A 36 -4.84 12.28 -4.27
C LEU A 36 -5.09 11.55 -2.94
N MET A 37 -4.16 11.66 -1.98
CA MET A 37 -4.29 11.07 -0.63
C MET A 37 -5.49 11.60 0.16
N LEU A 38 -5.92 12.85 -0.11
CA LEU A 38 -7.05 13.47 0.59
C LEU A 38 -8.36 12.68 0.46
N ASN A 39 -8.49 11.85 -0.58
CA ASN A 39 -9.66 10.99 -0.74
C ASN A 39 -9.35 9.68 -1.46
N VAL A 40 -8.78 8.72 -0.72
CA VAL A 40 -8.41 7.40 -1.27
C VAL A 40 -9.59 6.68 -1.94
N THR A 41 -10.80 6.79 -1.39
CA THR A 41 -11.99 6.10 -1.92
C THR A 41 -12.54 6.73 -3.20
N LYS A 42 -12.38 8.04 -3.39
CA LYS A 42 -12.84 8.75 -4.60
C LYS A 42 -11.77 8.97 -5.66
N ASN A 43 -10.50 8.87 -5.28
CA ASN A 43 -9.37 9.15 -6.18
C ASN A 43 -8.58 7.87 -6.49
N ILE A 44 -7.94 7.29 -5.47
CA ILE A 44 -6.95 6.22 -5.66
C ILE A 44 -7.62 4.91 -6.06
N TYR A 45 -8.66 4.47 -5.35
CA TYR A 45 -9.31 3.20 -5.68
C TYR A 45 -9.97 3.19 -7.06
N PRO A 46 -10.69 4.23 -7.50
CA PRO A 46 -11.20 4.31 -8.86
C PRO A 46 -10.10 4.27 -9.93
N GLU A 47 -8.99 4.97 -9.72
CA GLU A 47 -7.88 5.00 -10.68
C GLU A 47 -7.20 3.62 -10.80
N VAL A 48 -6.87 2.98 -9.67
CA VAL A 48 -6.32 1.61 -9.67
C VAL A 48 -7.31 0.64 -10.31
N ALA A 49 -8.60 0.76 -9.98
CA ALA A 49 -9.65 -0.09 -10.53
C ALA A 49 -9.75 0.03 -12.05
N PHE A 50 -9.66 1.25 -12.57
CA PHE A 50 -9.64 1.53 -14.01
C PHE A 50 -8.43 0.89 -14.69
N ARG A 51 -7.21 1.15 -14.17
CA ARG A 51 -5.96 0.62 -14.74
C ARG A 51 -5.92 -0.91 -14.73
N MET A 52 -6.52 -1.54 -13.72
CA MET A 52 -6.48 -2.99 -13.53
C MET A 52 -7.76 -3.73 -13.97
N LYS A 53 -8.75 -3.02 -14.54
CA LYS A 53 -10.04 -3.59 -14.99
C LYS A 53 -10.78 -4.37 -13.89
N VAL A 54 -10.83 -3.79 -12.68
CA VAL A 54 -11.55 -4.33 -11.52
C VAL A 54 -12.49 -3.27 -10.94
N THR A 55 -13.13 -3.54 -9.81
CA THR A 55 -13.99 -2.55 -9.11
C THR A 55 -13.24 -1.84 -7.98
N PRO A 56 -13.58 -0.57 -7.65
CA PRO A 56 -12.97 0.13 -6.51
C PRO A 56 -13.13 -0.61 -5.19
N GLN A 57 -14.26 -1.31 -4.99
CA GLN A 57 -14.51 -2.13 -3.80
C GLN A 57 -13.62 -3.37 -3.74
N SER A 58 -13.22 -3.93 -4.89
CA SER A 58 -12.24 -5.01 -4.96
C SER A 58 -10.85 -4.50 -4.56
N VAL A 59 -10.46 -3.32 -5.07
CA VAL A 59 -9.19 -2.67 -4.72
C VAL A 59 -9.09 -2.43 -3.21
N GLU A 60 -10.08 -1.79 -2.59
CA GLU A 60 -10.11 -1.56 -1.14
C GLU A 60 -9.90 -2.86 -0.36
N ARG A 61 -10.72 -3.87 -0.64
CA ARG A 61 -10.73 -5.13 0.11
C ARG A 61 -9.42 -5.89 -0.02
N ASN A 62 -8.88 -5.95 -1.23
CA ASN A 62 -7.63 -6.65 -1.50
C ASN A 62 -6.44 -5.93 -0.88
N ILE A 63 -6.42 -4.59 -0.88
CA ILE A 63 -5.42 -3.80 -0.17
C ILE A 63 -5.49 -4.07 1.33
N ARG A 64 -6.69 -4.03 1.93
CA ARG A 64 -6.89 -4.37 3.35
C ARG A 64 -6.36 -5.77 3.69
N THR A 65 -6.71 -6.75 2.86
CA THR A 65 -6.23 -8.14 3.02
C THR A 65 -4.71 -8.21 2.92
N ALA A 66 -4.09 -7.47 1.98
CA ALA A 66 -2.64 -7.42 1.84
C ALA A 66 -1.95 -6.81 3.06
N ILE A 67 -2.51 -5.74 3.63
CA ILE A 67 -1.99 -5.10 4.84
C ILE A 67 -2.07 -6.05 6.04
N GLU A 68 -3.19 -6.75 6.22
CA GLU A 68 -3.32 -7.76 7.27
C GLU A 68 -2.33 -8.91 7.12
N VAL A 69 -2.01 -9.32 5.89
CA VAL A 69 -0.99 -10.32 5.61
C VAL A 69 0.39 -9.78 5.98
N CYS A 70 0.75 -8.57 5.53
CA CYS A 70 2.02 -7.94 5.87
C CYS A 70 2.20 -7.84 7.38
N TRP A 71 1.14 -7.43 8.10
CA TRP A 71 1.17 -7.28 9.55
C TRP A 71 1.45 -8.61 10.24
N ARG A 72 0.79 -9.70 9.81
CA ARG A 72 1.01 -11.04 10.36
C ARG A 72 2.43 -11.56 10.13
N GLN A 73 3.10 -11.13 9.07
CA GLN A 73 4.44 -11.61 8.70
C GLN A 73 5.56 -10.77 9.32
N SER A 74 5.41 -9.44 9.35
CA SER A 74 6.48 -8.51 9.75
C SER A 74 6.26 -7.87 11.13
N GLY A 75 5.04 -7.96 11.66
CA GLY A 75 4.67 -7.42 12.95
C GLY A 75 4.76 -5.90 13.07
N PRO A 76 4.59 -5.37 14.29
CA PRO A 76 4.73 -3.95 14.60
C PRO A 76 6.08 -3.35 14.18
N GLU A 77 7.17 -4.13 14.29
CA GLU A 77 8.52 -3.68 13.97
C GLU A 77 8.69 -3.38 12.48
N GLY A 78 8.21 -4.26 11.60
CA GLY A 78 8.27 -4.05 10.15
C GLY A 78 7.50 -2.81 9.71
N PHE A 79 6.31 -2.59 10.30
CA PHE A 79 5.50 -1.42 10.02
C PHE A 79 6.10 -0.14 10.57
N SER A 80 6.67 -0.18 11.78
CA SER A 80 7.32 0.98 12.39
C SER A 80 8.54 1.45 11.60
N LYS A 81 9.30 0.50 11.03
CA LYS A 81 10.41 0.82 10.13
C LYS A 81 9.95 1.61 8.90
N ILE A 82 8.81 1.24 8.31
CA ILE A 82 8.26 1.93 7.14
C ILE A 82 7.65 3.27 7.52
N ALA A 83 6.93 3.32 8.64
CA ALA A 83 6.28 4.53 9.11
C ALA A 83 7.26 5.60 9.61
N GLY A 84 8.48 5.23 10.02
CA GLY A 84 9.43 6.13 10.69
C GLY A 84 9.00 6.50 12.12
N CYS A 85 7.98 5.85 12.66
CA CYS A 85 7.47 6.04 14.01
C CYS A 85 6.89 4.73 14.56
N ASN A 86 6.60 4.69 15.86
CA ASN A 86 6.08 3.48 16.50
C ASN A 86 4.63 3.20 16.05
N ILE A 87 4.42 2.04 15.43
CA ILE A 87 3.11 1.52 15.04
C ILE A 87 2.73 0.35 15.94
N THR A 88 1.59 0.45 16.61
CA THR A 88 1.12 -0.56 17.58
C THR A 88 -0.14 -1.31 17.13
N ARG A 89 -0.77 -0.88 16.03
CA ARG A 89 -1.96 -1.50 15.45
C ARG A 89 -1.84 -1.64 13.94
N ILE A 90 -2.64 -2.52 13.36
CA ILE A 90 -2.80 -2.60 11.91
C ILE A 90 -3.28 -1.23 11.40
N PRO A 91 -2.56 -0.58 10.48
CA PRO A 91 -3.01 0.68 9.90
C PRO A 91 -4.21 0.45 8.98
N THR A 92 -5.00 1.50 8.78
CA THR A 92 -6.01 1.54 7.71
C THR A 92 -5.33 1.52 6.35
N ASN A 93 -6.10 1.22 5.30
CA ASN A 93 -5.58 1.25 3.93
C ASN A 93 -4.96 2.60 3.58
N ALA A 94 -5.60 3.71 3.96
CA ALA A 94 -5.11 5.05 3.69
C ALA A 94 -3.79 5.33 4.43
N GLU A 95 -3.75 5.05 5.73
CA GLU A 95 -2.53 5.18 6.55
C GLU A 95 -1.38 4.35 5.96
N PHE A 96 -1.64 3.10 5.56
CA PHE A 96 -0.58 2.26 5.00
C PHE A 96 -0.06 2.78 3.67
N ILE A 97 -0.95 3.17 2.74
CA ILE A 97 -0.51 3.67 1.42
C ILE A 97 0.30 4.96 1.60
N ASP A 98 -0.11 5.85 2.52
CA ASP A 98 0.64 7.07 2.84
C ASP A 98 2.04 6.77 3.40
N MET A 99 2.12 5.98 4.48
CA MET A 99 3.41 5.59 5.09
C MET A 99 4.32 4.87 4.08
N PHE A 100 3.75 3.97 3.27
CA PHE A 100 4.50 3.23 2.28
C PHE A 100 4.98 4.12 1.13
N ALA A 101 4.15 5.02 0.61
CA ALA A 101 4.55 5.98 -0.41
C ALA A 101 5.65 6.92 0.11
N PHE A 102 5.53 7.42 1.34
CA PHE A 102 6.57 8.23 1.98
C PHE A 102 7.90 7.47 2.10
N TYR A 103 7.87 6.22 2.57
CA TYR A 103 9.06 5.38 2.67
C TYR A 103 9.73 5.19 1.29
N ILE A 104 8.94 4.85 0.26
CA ILE A 104 9.47 4.69 -1.09
C ILE A 104 10.08 6.00 -1.61
N LYS A 105 9.40 7.14 -1.43
CA LYS A 105 9.88 8.47 -1.85
C LYS A 105 11.21 8.85 -1.22
N THR A 106 11.43 8.47 0.05
CA THR A 106 12.63 8.82 0.82
C THR A 106 13.80 7.86 0.63
N HIS A 107 13.55 6.68 0.05
CA HIS A 107 14.57 5.63 -0.19
C HIS A 107 14.78 5.30 -1.68
N SER A 108 14.17 6.08 -2.59
CA SER A 108 14.33 5.94 -4.06
C SER A 108 15.48 6.77 -4.61
#